data_AF-A0A0R2FFE1-F1
#
_entry.id   AF-A0A0R2FFE1-F1
#
_cell.length_a   1.000
_cell.length_b   1.000
_cell.length_c   1.000
_cell.angle_alpha   90.00
_cell.angle_beta   90.00
_cell.angle_gamma   90.00
#
_symmetry.space_group_name_H-M   'P 1'
#
loop_
_entity.id
_entity.type
_entity.pdbx_description
1 polymer ?
#
loop_
_entity_poly.entity_id
_entity_poly.type
_entity_poly.pdbx_seq_one_letter_code
_entity_poly.pdbx_strand_id
1 'polypeptide(L)' 'MKNIEFVKNNSKEYEVNQDNEKYGMLTFDEDQALWVLWPESIDDAIGYYGDLEETIDEIRDELTA' A
#
# COMPACT_ATOMS: atom_id res chain seq x y z
N MET A 1 -0.66 11.13 -15.45
CA MET A 1 -1.39 10.52 -14.32
C MET A 1 -0.83 9.13 -14.18
N LYS A 2 -0.21 8.83 -13.05
CA LYS A 2 0.30 7.48 -12.78
C LYS A 2 -0.89 6.58 -12.47
N ASN A 3 -0.88 5.35 -12.95
CA ASN A 3 -1.91 4.36 -12.62
C ASN A 3 -1.48 3.60 -11.37
N ILE A 4 -2.31 3.61 -10.32
CA ILE A 4 -2.03 2.90 -9.07
C ILE A 4 -3.05 1.78 -8.90
N GLU A 5 -2.56 0.55 -8.85
CA GLU A 5 -3.37 -0.66 -8.73
C GLU A 5 -3.02 -1.42 -7.45
N PHE A 6 -4.06 -1.94 -6.79
CA PHE A 6 -3.93 -2.78 -5.60
C PHE A 6 -4.45 -4.17 -5.94
N VAL A 7 -3.53 -5.12 -6.12
CA VAL A 7 -3.85 -6.51 -6.44
C VAL A 7 -3.95 -7.30 -5.15
N LYS A 8 -5.16 -7.78 -4.83
CA LYS A 8 -5.39 -8.52 -3.59
C LYS A 8 -4.73 -9.89 -3.64
N ASN A 9 -3.75 -10.13 -2.77
CA ASN A 9 -3.15 -11.46 -2.57
C ASN A 9 -3.98 -12.28 -1.58
N ASN A 10 -4.34 -11.68 -0.43
CA ASN A 10 -5.19 -12.29 0.58
C ASN A 10 -5.99 -11.21 1.35
N SER A 11 -6.64 -11.55 2.46
CA SER A 11 -7.46 -10.59 3.22
C SER A 11 -6.67 -9.49 3.93
N LYS A 12 -5.36 -9.67 4.12
CA LYS A 12 -4.47 -8.78 4.87
C LYS A 12 -3.24 -8.37 4.05
N GLU A 13 -3.25 -8.62 2.74
CA GLU A 13 -2.10 -8.38 1.87
C GLU A 13 -2.54 -8.03 0.45
N TYR A 14 -1.96 -6.94 -0.06
CA TYR A 14 -2.15 -6.44 -1.41
C TYR A 14 -0.79 -6.14 -2.03
N GLU A 15 -0.59 -6.51 -3.29
CA GLU A 15 0.51 -5.99 -4.10
C GLU A 15 0.12 -4.60 -4.63
N VAL A 16 1.03 -3.64 -4.49
CA VAL A 16 0.84 -2.27 -4.99
C VAL A 16 1.66 -2.12 -6.26
N ASN A 17 1.00 -1.82 -7.36
CA ASN A 17 1.62 -1.60 -8.66
C ASN A 17 1.47 -0.12 -9.08
N GLN A 18 2.57 0.47 -9.53
CA GLN A 18 2.62 1.81 -10.12
C GLN A 18 2.99 1.67 -11.60
N ASP A 19 2.10 2.10 -12.50
CA ASP A 19 2.31 2.04 -13.96
C ASP A 19 2.65 0.64 -14.51
N ASN A 20 2.06 -0.42 -13.90
CA ASN A 20 2.31 -1.85 -14.16
C ASN A 20 3.67 -2.39 -13.66
N GLU A 21 4.40 -1.60 -12.88
CA GLU A 21 5.59 -2.07 -12.16
C GLU A 21 5.28 -2.24 -10.68
N LYS A 22 5.87 -3.24 -10.05
CA LYS A 22 5.69 -3.47 -8.63
C LYS A 22 6.32 -2.33 -7.84
N TYR A 23 5.49 -1.63 -7.07
CA TYR A 23 5.92 -0.59 -6.16
C TYR A 23 6.27 -1.17 -4.78
N GLY A 24 5.45 -2.10 -4.30
CA GLY A 24 5.62 -2.66 -2.96
C GLY A 24 4.47 -3.57 -2.53
N MET A 25 4.46 -3.89 -1.24
CA MET A 25 3.45 -4.72 -0.60
C MET A 25 2.72 -3.93 0.50
N LEU A 26 1.39 -3.94 0.48
CA LEU A 26 0.56 -3.39 1.53
C LEU A 26 0.04 -4.53 2.42
N THR A 27 0.42 -4.53 3.70
CA THR A 27 0.09 -5.58 4.66
C THR A 27 -0.59 -5.01 5.90
N PHE A 28 -1.60 -5.69 6.44
CA PHE A 28 -2.21 -5.29 7.71
C PHE A 28 -1.42 -5.83 8.90
N ASP A 29 -0.89 -4.94 9.74
CA ASP A 29 -0.25 -5.26 11.01
C ASP A 29 -1.32 -5.33 12.11
N GLU A 30 -1.54 -6.53 12.66
CA GLU A 30 -2.55 -6.76 13.70
C GLU A 30 -2.13 -6.25 15.08
N ASP A 31 -0.82 -6.21 15.36
CA ASP A 31 -0.30 -5.75 16.65
C ASP A 31 -0.47 -4.23 16.78
N GLN A 32 -0.33 -3.52 15.66
CA GLN A 32 -0.50 -2.07 15.58
C GLN A 32 -1.88 -1.63 15.07
N ALA A 33 -2.68 -2.58 14.56
CA ALA A 33 -3.99 -2.35 13.95
C ALA A 33 -3.98 -1.29 12.83
N LEU A 34 -2.96 -1.36 11.97
CA LEU A 34 -2.76 -0.42 10.86
C LEU A 34 -2.24 -1.12 9.60
N TRP A 35 -2.53 -0.54 8.44
CA TRP A 35 -1.96 -0.97 7.17
C TRP A 35 -0.56 -0.41 6.99
N VAL A 36 0.36 -1.26 6.56
CA VAL A 36 1.78 -0.99 6.39
C VAL A 36 2.17 -1.22 4.94
N LEU A 37 2.68 -0.20 4.28
CA LEU A 37 3.28 -0.31 2.96
C LEU A 37 4.77 -0.59 3.08
N TRP A 38 5.24 -1.57 2.32
CA TRP A 38 6.63 -1.96 2.15
C TRP A 38 7.04 -1.68 0.70
N PRO A 39 7.53 -0.48 0.37
CA PRO A 39 8.02 -0.17 -0.97
C PRO A 39 9.29 -0.94 -1.28
N GLU A 40 9.50 -1.37 -2.53
CA GLU A 40 10.73 -2.08 -2.92
C GLU A 40 11.96 -1.15 -3.00
N SER A 41 11.73 0.17 -3.05
CA SER A 41 12.77 1.18 -3.23
C SER A 41 13.46 1.62 -1.93
N ILE A 42 12.91 1.25 -0.77
CA ILE A 42 13.45 1.60 0.55
C ILE A 42 13.49 0.36 1.47
N ASP A 43 14.44 0.33 2.40
CA ASP A 43 14.54 -0.72 3.43
C ASP A 43 13.77 -0.30 4.70
N ASP A 44 12.56 0.25 4.50
CA ASP A 44 11.72 0.76 5.58
C ASP A 44 10.23 0.63 5.22
N ALA A 45 9.39 0.71 6.24
CA ALA A 45 7.94 0.59 6.13
C ALA A 45 7.24 1.92 6.41
N ILE A 46 6.11 2.13 5.72
CA ILE A 46 5.26 3.30 5.92
C ILE A 46 3.93 2.82 6.50
N GLY A 47 3.63 3.26 7.73
CA GLY A 47 2.36 2.98 8.39
C GLY A 47 1.30 4.01 8.02
N TYR A 48 0.09 3.54 7.74
CA TYR A 48 -1.09 4.34 7.41
C TYR A 48 -2.17 4.17 8.49
N TYR A 49 -3.42 3.94 8.09
CA TYR A 49 -4.59 3.89 8.95
C TYR A 49 -5.02 2.44 9.19
N GLY A 50 -5.92 2.22 10.17
CA GLY A 50 -6.54 0.91 10.40
C GLY A 50 -7.59 0.56 9.35
N ASP A 51 -8.17 1.58 8.70
CA ASP A 51 -9.14 1.40 7.63
C ASP A 51 -8.44 1.22 6.27
N LEU A 52 -8.89 0.21 5.51
CA LEU A 52 -8.29 -0.12 4.21
C LEU A 52 -8.66 0.90 3.13
N GLU A 53 -9.90 1.41 3.15
CA GLU A 53 -10.37 2.36 2.13
C GLU A 53 -9.61 3.69 2.28
N GLU A 54 -9.52 4.20 3.51
CA GLU A 54 -8.74 5.40 3.84
C GLU A 54 -7.25 5.23 3.47
N THR A 55 -6.66 4.07 3.77
CA THR A 55 -5.26 3.79 3.42
C THR A 55 -5.03 3.76 1.90
N ILE A 56 -5.93 3.12 1.14
CA ILE A 56 -5.80 3.05 -0.33
C ILE A 56 -5.89 4.44 -0.95
N ASP A 57 -6.81 5.27 -0.48
CA ASP A 57 -7.01 6.61 -1.01
C ASP A 57 -5.81 7.53 -0.72
N GLU A 58 -5.23 7.45 0.49
CA GLU A 58 -4.01 8.18 0.83
C GLU A 58 -2.83 7.75 -0.05
N ILE A 59 -2.59 6.45 -0.21
CA ILE A 59 -1.49 5.94 -1.06
C ILE A 59 -1.69 6.39 -2.51
N ARG A 60 -2.93 6.42 -3.02
CA ARG A 60 -3.20 6.93 -4.36
C ARG A 60 -2.86 8.40 -4.49
N ASP A 61 -3.24 9.22 -3.51
CA ASP A 61 -2.92 10.65 -3.54
C ASP A 61 -1.41 10.88 -3.51
N GLU A 62 -0.70 10.24 -2.56
CA GLU A 62 0.77 10.34 -2.43
C GLU A 62 1.53 9.92 -3.69
N LEU A 63 1.12 8.81 -4.34
CA LEU A 63 1.82 8.29 -5.51
C LEU A 63 1.46 9.01 -6.81
N THR A 64 0.31 9.69 -6.87
CA THR A 64 -0.14 10.43 -8.05
C THR A 64 0.13 11.94 -8.01
N ALA A 65 0.47 12.48 -6.84
CA ALA A 65 1.05 13.81 -6.65
C ALA A 65 2.37 13.98 -7.42
#